data_AF-A0A2V8N4K1-F1
#
_entry.id   AF-A0A2V8N4K1-F1
#
_cell.length_a   1.000
_cell.length_b   1.000
_cell.length_c   1.000
_cell.angle_alpha   90.00
_cell.angle_beta   90.00
_cell.angle_gamma   90.00
#
_symmetry.space_group_name_H-M   'P 1'
#
loop_
_entity.id
_entity.type
_entity.pdbx_description
1 polymer ?
#
loop_
_entity_poly.entity_id
_entity_poly.type
_entity_poly.pdbx_seq_one_letter_code
_entity_poly.pdbx_strand_id
1 'polypeptide(L)'
;MLPLMETFNPKMVESLSRTAEILRADSTFLNAAAEELLKMASEENEEKRGSRDACSLDVNVLMNAPLAHRRRALRLWLSRGRGDLRRLELVHLLGVEKLLAGTRGGRVAELPGGSFVERRRGFLRLHVKN
;
A
#
# COMPACT_ATOMS: atom_id res chain seq x y z
N MET A 1 -10.54 -6.72 -29.51
CA MET A 1 -10.97 -7.72 -28.51
C MET A 1 -12.40 -7.50 -27.99
N LEU A 2 -13.08 -6.37 -28.29
CA LEU A 2 -14.49 -6.14 -27.95
C LEU A 2 -15.54 -6.86 -28.84
N PRO A 3 -15.34 -7.05 -30.18
CA PRO A 3 -16.42 -7.55 -31.05
C PRO A 3 -16.83 -9.02 -30.84
N LEU A 4 -15.95 -9.85 -30.27
CA LEU A 4 -16.21 -11.29 -30.11
C LEU A 4 -17.01 -11.63 -28.83
N MET A 5 -17.13 -10.69 -27.88
CA MET A 5 -17.81 -10.92 -26.60
C MET A 5 -19.33 -10.77 -26.68
N GLU A 6 -19.82 -10.00 -27.66
CA GLU A 6 -21.26 -9.83 -27.91
C GLU A 6 -21.93 -11.12 -28.42
N THR A 7 -21.15 -12.03 -29.03
CA THR A 7 -21.65 -13.29 -29.61
C THR A 7 -21.84 -14.40 -28.57
N PHE A 8 -21.23 -14.30 -27.39
CA PHE A 8 -21.21 -15.40 -26.40
C PHE A 8 -22.36 -15.37 -25.39
N ASN A 9 -22.81 -14.19 -24.94
CA ASN A 9 -24.03 -14.03 -24.12
C ASN A 9 -24.34 -12.52 -23.96
N PRO A 10 -25.45 -11.99 -24.49
CA PRO A 10 -25.78 -10.56 -24.39
C PRO A 10 -25.92 -10.06 -22.94
N LYS A 11 -26.18 -10.94 -21.96
CA LYS A 11 -26.24 -10.60 -20.52
C LYS A 11 -24.86 -10.56 -19.85
N MET A 12 -23.80 -11.02 -20.51
CA MET A 12 -22.44 -11.04 -19.96
C MET A 12 -21.89 -9.62 -19.77
N VAL A 13 -22.11 -8.74 -20.75
CA VAL A 13 -21.69 -7.34 -20.65
C VAL A 13 -22.40 -6.66 -19.48
N GLU A 14 -23.72 -6.84 -19.34
CA GLU A 14 -24.49 -6.30 -18.21
C GLU A 14 -24.00 -6.83 -16.86
N SER A 15 -23.75 -8.15 -16.77
CA SER A 15 -23.26 -8.80 -15.55
C SER A 15 -21.87 -8.28 -15.17
N LEU A 16 -20.96 -8.13 -16.13
CA LEU A 16 -19.62 -7.57 -15.91
C LEU A 16 -19.68 -6.11 -15.48
N SER A 17 -20.54 -5.29 -16.10
CA SER A 17 -20.77 -3.91 -15.69
C SER A 17 -21.26 -3.82 -14.25
N ARG A 18 -22.26 -4.63 -13.89
CA ARG A 18 -22.79 -4.70 -12.51
C ARG A 18 -21.72 -5.15 -11.51
N THR A 19 -20.92 -6.16 -11.84
CA THR A 19 -19.79 -6.59 -10.99
C THR A 19 -18.74 -5.49 -10.87
N ALA A 20 -18.43 -4.77 -11.95
CA ALA A 20 -17.49 -3.64 -11.93
C ALA A 20 -17.98 -2.49 -11.04
N GLU A 21 -19.28 -2.19 -11.05
CA GLU A 21 -19.90 -1.19 -10.16
C GLU A 21 -19.77 -1.59 -8.69
N ILE A 22 -20.09 -2.84 -8.34
CA ILE A 22 -19.94 -3.37 -6.98
C ILE A 22 -18.47 -3.29 -6.54
N LEU A 23 -17.54 -3.78 -7.36
CA LEU A 23 -16.11 -3.72 -7.06
C LEU A 23 -15.57 -2.29 -6.94
N ARG A 24 -16.17 -1.33 -7.67
CA ARG A 24 -15.79 0.09 -7.58
C ARG A 24 -16.22 0.68 -6.24
N ALA A 25 -17.42 0.38 -5.77
CA ALA A 25 -17.90 0.80 -4.46
C ALA A 25 -17.00 0.23 -3.35
N ASP A 26 -16.73 -1.09 -3.39
CA ASP A 26 -15.85 -1.76 -2.43
C ASP A 26 -14.43 -1.18 -2.45
N SER A 27 -13.87 -0.95 -3.64
CA SER A 27 -12.53 -0.39 -3.78
C SER A 27 -12.46 1.04 -3.23
N THR A 28 -13.52 1.83 -3.40
CA THR A 28 -13.61 3.19 -2.85
C THR A 28 -13.58 3.16 -1.32
N PHE A 29 -14.40 2.30 -0.71
CA PHE A 29 -14.40 2.11 0.73
C PHE A 29 -13.03 1.65 1.25
N LEU A 30 -12.44 0.63 0.63
CA LEU A 30 -11.14 0.11 1.04
C LEU A 30 -10.00 1.11 0.85
N ASN A 31 -10.10 2.02 -0.11
CA ASN A 31 -9.13 3.11 -0.28
C ASN A 31 -9.26 4.14 0.85
N ALA A 32 -10.47 4.56 1.20
CA ALA A 32 -10.69 5.47 2.33
C ALA A 32 -10.22 4.86 3.65
N ALA A 33 -10.50 3.57 3.89
CA ALA A 33 -10.02 2.86 5.07
C ALA A 33 -8.48 2.75 5.11
N ALA A 34 -7.83 2.63 3.94
CA ALA A 34 -6.38 2.62 3.83
C ALA A 34 -5.76 4.00 4.10
N GLU A 35 -6.45 5.09 3.71
CA GLU A 35 -6.04 6.46 4.04
C GLU A 35 -6.09 6.72 5.54
N GLU A 36 -7.16 6.28 6.21
CA GLU A 36 -7.29 6.40 7.67
C GLU A 36 -6.21 5.59 8.39
N LEU A 37 -5.96 4.35 7.95
CA LEU A 37 -4.88 3.53 8.51
C LEU A 37 -3.51 4.19 8.34
N LEU A 38 -3.28 4.82 7.19
CA LEU A 38 -2.04 5.53 6.93
C LEU A 38 -1.87 6.71 7.87
N LYS A 39 -2.94 7.49 8.08
CA LYS A 39 -2.98 8.63 8.99
C LYS A 39 -2.65 8.21 10.42
N MET A 40 -3.35 7.20 10.95
CA MET A 40 -3.07 6.63 12.28
C MET A 40 -1.62 6.18 12.42
N ALA A 41 -1.08 5.46 11.43
CA ALA A 41 0.30 4.97 11.46
C ALA A 41 1.35 6.10 11.35
N SER A 42 0.99 7.26 10.79
CA SER A 42 1.86 8.42 10.68
C SER A 42 1.80 9.37 11.88
N GLU A 43 0.64 9.52 12.54
CA GLU A 43 0.45 10.44 13.66
C GLU A 43 1.10 9.93 14.96
N GLU A 44 1.12 8.61 15.19
CA GLU A 44 1.81 8.00 16.34
C GLU A 44 3.33 8.26 16.35
N ASN A 45 3.88 8.71 15.21
CA ASN A 45 5.26 9.17 15.09
C ASN A 45 5.48 10.60 15.63
N GLU A 46 4.51 11.51 15.45
CA GLU A 46 4.65 12.92 15.86
C GLU A 46 4.78 13.06 17.38
N GLU A 47 4.00 12.27 18.14
CA GLU A 47 4.05 12.28 19.60
C GLU A 47 5.34 11.67 20.17
N LYS A 48 5.92 10.66 19.50
CA LYS A 48 7.06 9.89 20.01
C LYS A 48 8.43 10.45 19.61
N ARG A 49 8.51 11.32 18.60
CA ARG A 49 9.78 11.79 18.03
C ARG A 49 9.63 13.22 17.51
N GLY A 50 10.05 14.19 18.32
CA GLY A 50 10.18 15.59 17.90
C GLY A 50 10.92 15.72 16.56
N SER A 51 10.14 15.90 15.49
CA SER A 51 10.51 16.28 14.12
C SER A 51 11.57 15.43 13.40
N ARG A 52 11.22 14.89 12.20
CA ARG A 52 11.95 15.06 10.92
C ARG A 52 11.80 13.94 9.87
N ASP A 53 11.25 12.77 10.20
CA ASP A 53 10.98 11.75 9.17
C ASP A 53 9.51 11.79 8.75
N ALA A 54 9.17 12.71 7.83
CA ALA A 54 7.82 12.86 7.26
C ALA A 54 7.34 11.62 6.48
N CYS A 55 8.19 10.61 6.32
CA CYS A 55 7.92 9.37 5.60
C CYS A 55 8.16 8.14 6.49
N SER A 56 7.62 8.12 7.71
CA SER A 56 7.68 6.92 8.56
C SER A 56 6.32 6.47 9.08
N LEU A 57 6.15 5.16 9.22
CA LEU A 57 4.90 4.52 9.68
C LEU A 57 5.15 3.58 10.87
N ASP A 58 4.30 3.63 11.89
CA ASP A 58 4.34 2.71 13.02
C ASP A 58 3.98 1.27 12.57
N VAL A 59 4.88 0.33 12.88
CA VAL A 59 4.72 -1.08 12.49
C VAL A 59 3.58 -1.77 13.25
N ASN A 60 3.33 -1.41 14.50
CA ASN A 60 2.29 -2.05 15.32
C ASN A 60 0.90 -1.70 14.78
N VAL A 61 0.67 -0.43 14.42
CA VAL A 61 -0.58 0.01 13.78
C VAL A 61 -0.83 -0.78 12.50
N LEU A 62 0.18 -0.91 11.64
CA LEU A 62 0.08 -1.67 10.39
C LEU A 62 -0.15 -3.17 10.63
N MET A 63 0.50 -3.76 11.63
CA MET A 63 0.37 -5.19 11.96
C MET A 63 -1.00 -5.57 12.54
N ASN A 64 -1.65 -4.63 13.23
CA ASN A 64 -3.01 -4.82 13.77
C ASN A 64 -4.09 -4.73 12.70
N ALA A 65 -3.79 -4.11 11.55
CA ALA A 65 -4.75 -4.02 10.45
C ALA A 65 -4.88 -5.33 9.65
N PRO A 66 -6.08 -5.67 9.13
CA PRO A 66 -6.28 -6.80 8.21
C PRO A 66 -5.38 -6.70 6.97
N LEU A 67 -5.01 -7.85 6.41
CA LEU A 67 -4.05 -7.96 5.30
C LEU A 67 -4.38 -7.02 4.11
N ALA A 68 -5.64 -7.02 3.67
CA ALA A 68 -6.06 -6.20 2.53
C ALA A 68 -5.93 -4.68 2.81
N HIS A 69 -6.23 -4.26 4.03
CA HIS A 69 -6.12 -2.86 4.46
C HIS A 69 -4.66 -2.43 4.53
N ARG A 70 -3.83 -3.26 5.18
CA ARG A 70 -2.38 -3.05 5.31
C ARG A 70 -1.69 -2.91 3.96
N ARG A 71 -1.98 -3.81 3.00
CA ARG A 71 -1.39 -3.75 1.66
C ARG A 71 -1.80 -2.51 0.88
N ARG A 72 -3.06 -2.09 1.00
CA ARG A 72 -3.52 -0.84 0.37
C ARG A 72 -2.85 0.38 0.99
N ALA A 73 -2.74 0.44 2.32
CA ALA A 73 -2.07 1.54 3.01
C ALA A 73 -0.58 1.61 2.65
N LEU A 74 0.15 0.48 2.64
CA LEU A 74 1.54 0.42 2.20
C LEU A 74 1.71 0.88 0.73
N ARG A 75 0.84 0.42 -0.16
CA ARG A 75 0.88 0.83 -1.58
C ARG A 75 0.63 2.34 -1.72
N LEU A 76 -0.34 2.88 -0.99
CA LEU A 76 -0.64 4.31 -0.98
C LEU A 76 0.54 5.13 -0.45
N TRP A 77 1.13 4.70 0.66
CA TRP A 77 2.32 5.32 1.25
C TRP A 77 3.49 5.36 0.28
N LEU A 78 3.79 4.23 -0.37
CA LEU A 78 4.84 4.14 -1.39
C LEU A 78 4.56 5.07 -2.58
N SER A 79 3.30 5.16 -3.02
CA SER A 79 2.90 6.08 -4.08
C SER A 79 3.13 7.53 -3.69
N ARG A 80 2.77 7.93 -2.46
CA ARG A 80 2.92 9.30 -1.96
C ARG A 80 4.39 9.67 -1.78
N GLY A 81 5.17 8.77 -1.19
CA GLY A 81 6.58 9.02 -0.91
C GLY A 81 7.47 9.00 -2.16
N ARG A 82 7.21 8.10 -3.12
CA ARG A 82 7.97 8.04 -4.39
C ARG A 82 7.45 9.01 -5.45
N GLY A 83 6.25 9.56 -5.27
CA GLY A 83 5.53 10.35 -6.28
C GLY A 83 4.78 9.51 -7.32
N ASP A 84 5.14 8.25 -7.52
CA ASP A 84 4.44 7.32 -8.41
C ASP A 84 4.62 5.84 -8.03
N LEU A 85 3.88 4.98 -8.74
CA LEU A 85 3.94 3.51 -8.62
C LEU A 85 4.61 2.84 -9.82
N ARG A 86 5.31 3.59 -10.68
CA ARG A 86 5.95 3.03 -11.88
C ARG A 86 6.93 1.94 -11.48
N ARG A 87 6.81 0.81 -12.20
CA ARG A 87 7.59 -0.42 -11.99
C ARG A 87 7.39 -1.07 -10.62
N LEU A 88 6.50 -0.54 -9.76
CA LEU A 88 6.20 -1.15 -8.47
C LEU A 88 5.28 -2.35 -8.67
N GLU A 89 5.89 -3.53 -8.70
CA GLU A 89 5.18 -4.81 -8.73
C GLU A 89 4.86 -5.35 -7.34
N LEU A 90 4.01 -6.39 -7.30
CA LEU A 90 3.60 -7.07 -6.08
C LEU A 90 4.80 -7.59 -5.27
N VAL A 91 5.87 -8.07 -5.91
CA VAL A 91 7.06 -8.57 -5.22
C VAL A 91 7.70 -7.52 -4.30
N HIS A 92 7.70 -6.25 -4.71
CA HIS A 92 8.24 -5.14 -3.92
C HIS A 92 7.33 -4.85 -2.72
N LEU A 93 6.01 -4.84 -2.93
CA LEU A 93 5.04 -4.65 -1.84
C LEU A 93 5.14 -5.77 -0.80
N LEU A 94 5.28 -7.02 -1.24
CA LEU A 94 5.50 -8.16 -0.35
C LEU A 94 6.87 -8.08 0.37
N GLY A 95 7.90 -7.55 -0.30
CA GLY A 95 9.19 -7.24 0.32
C GLY A 95 9.04 -6.27 1.49
N VAL A 96 8.30 -5.18 1.29
CA VAL A 96 8.00 -4.20 2.35
C VAL A 96 7.16 -4.82 3.46
N GLU A 97 6.11 -5.59 3.11
CA GLU A 97 5.25 -6.27 4.09
C GLU A 97 6.04 -7.24 4.99
N LYS A 98 7.03 -7.95 4.44
CA LYS A 98 7.92 -8.85 5.21
C LYS A 98 8.73 -8.12 6.29
N LEU A 99 9.00 -6.82 6.13
CA LEU A 99 9.70 -6.03 7.15
C LEU A 99 8.85 -5.89 8.43
N LEU A 100 7.53 -5.91 8.32
CA LEU A 100 6.61 -5.79 9.46
C LEU A 100 6.70 -6.98 10.43
N ALA A 101 7.00 -8.19 9.92
CA ALA A 101 7.18 -9.38 10.73
C ALA A 101 8.61 -9.56 11.27
N GLY A 102 9.61 -8.89 10.66
CA GLY A 102 11.01 -9.06 11.03
C GLY A 102 11.39 -8.36 12.34
N THR A 103 11.85 -9.11 13.35
CA THR A 103 12.27 -8.59 14.66
C THR A 103 13.69 -8.01 14.69
N ARG A 104 14.53 -8.33 13.70
CA ARG A 104 15.93 -7.84 13.63
C ARG A 104 16.01 -6.57 12.79
N GLY A 105 16.55 -5.50 13.35
CA GLY A 105 16.88 -4.27 12.61
C GLY A 105 17.91 -4.54 11.50
N GLY A 106 17.87 -3.73 10.45
CA GLY A 106 18.83 -3.80 9.33
C GLY A 106 18.36 -4.56 8.09
N ARG A 107 17.13 -5.10 8.08
CA ARG A 107 16.53 -5.60 6.83
C ARG A 107 15.94 -4.44 6.03
N VAL A 108 16.22 -4.46 4.73
CA VAL A 108 15.78 -3.47 3.75
C VAL A 108 14.97 -4.18 2.67
N ALA A 109 13.93 -3.52 2.18
CA ALA A 109 13.21 -3.89 0.97
C ALA A 109 13.57 -2.90 -0.14
N GLU A 110 14.27 -3.39 -1.16
CA GLU A 110 14.64 -2.60 -2.32
C GLU A 110 13.42 -2.34 -3.21
N LEU A 111 13.34 -1.13 -3.75
CA LEU A 111 12.28 -0.70 -4.65
C LEU A 111 12.88 -0.26 -5.99
N PRO A 112 12.07 -0.28 -7.07
CA PRO A 112 12.48 0.25 -8.35
C PRO A 112 12.94 1.70 -8.27
N GLY A 113 13.94 2.05 -9.08
CA GLY A 113 14.52 3.40 -9.09
C GLY A 113 15.55 3.66 -7.98
N GLY A 114 15.97 2.63 -7.25
CA GLY A 114 17.01 2.74 -6.21
C GLY A 114 16.52 3.34 -4.89
N SER A 115 15.20 3.49 -4.73
CA SER A 115 14.58 3.75 -3.42
C SER A 115 14.53 2.46 -2.60
N PHE A 116 14.42 2.58 -1.28
CA PHE A 116 14.31 1.42 -0.41
C PHE A 116 13.52 1.73 0.86
N VAL A 117 12.97 0.68 1.48
CA VAL A 117 12.29 0.77 2.77
C VAL A 117 13.09 0.01 3.81
N GLU A 118 13.30 0.61 4.97
CA GLU A 118 13.90 -0.07 6.11
C GLU A 118 12.92 -0.10 7.30
N ARG A 119 13.07 -1.10 8.17
CA ARG A 119 12.46 -1.09 9.51
C ARG A 119 13.49 -0.65 10.54
N ARG A 120 13.23 0.45 11.25
CA ARG A 120 14.10 0.97 12.31
C ARG A 120 13.29 1.39 13.53
N ARG A 121 13.63 0.81 14.69
CA ARG A 121 13.04 1.13 16.01
C ARG A 121 11.50 1.11 16.02
N GLY A 122 10.89 0.10 15.38
CA GLY A 122 9.43 -0.04 15.34
C GLY A 122 8.73 0.74 14.22
N PHE A 123 9.47 1.46 13.37
CA PHE A 123 8.92 2.23 12.26
C PHE A 123 9.43 1.73 10.91
N LEU A 124 8.57 1.73 9.88
CA LEU A 124 9.00 1.68 8.49
C LEU A 124 9.43 3.07 8.05
N ARG A 125 10.49 3.16 7.25
CA ARG A 125 10.99 4.42 6.67
C ARG A 125 11.28 4.24 5.20
N LEU A 126 10.77 5.15 4.39
CA LEU A 126 11.05 5.18 2.96
C LEU A 126 12.21 6.14 2.69
N HIS A 127 13.23 5.64 2.01
CA HIS A 127 14.35 6.41 1.51
C HIS A 127 14.22 6.51 -0.01
N VAL A 128 13.98 7.72 -0.49
CA VAL A 128 13.88 8.02 -1.93
C VAL A 128 15.25 8.50 -2.40
N LYS A 129 15.70 7.98 -3.53
CA LYS A 129 16.93 8.45 -4.16
C LYS A 129 16.64 9.79 -4.85
N ASN A 130 17.36 10.85 -4.46
CA ASN A 130 17.32 12.16 -5.12
C ASN A 130 17.75 12.06 -6.59
#